data_AF-A0A7C2E0U1-F1
#
_entry.id   AF-A0A7C2E0U1-F1
#
_cell.length_a   1.000
_cell.length_b   1.000
_cell.length_c   1.000
_cell.angle_alpha   90.00
_cell.angle_beta   90.00
_cell.angle_gamma   90.00
#
_symmetry.space_group_name_H-M   'P 1'
#
loop_
_entity.id
_entity.type
_entity.pdbx_description
1 polymer ?
#
loop_
_entity_poly.entity_id
_entity_poly.type
_entity_poly.pdbx_seq_one_letter_code
_entity_poly.pdbx_strand_id
1 'polypeptide(L)'
;MTRRERLLAALRGDPVDRPPVALWRHFPQEDSRAESLARAHVAFFRAWEWDFLKVTPASGYYGDDWGLRAGYRPNREGVRHYTDRPIKKAADWGRLRPLDVS
;
A
#
# COMPACT_ATOMS: atom_id res chain seq x y z
N MET A 1 21.53 -5.28 17.36
CA MET A 1 20.44 -4.30 17.54
C MET A 1 19.11 -4.96 17.22
N THR A 2 18.01 -4.56 17.87
CA THR A 2 16.65 -4.95 17.46
C THR A 2 16.31 -4.31 16.10
N ARG A 3 15.31 -4.84 15.38
CA ARG A 3 14.85 -4.27 14.09
C ARG A 3 14.49 -2.79 14.21
N ARG A 4 13.79 -2.43 15.30
CA ARG A 4 13.39 -1.07 15.60
C ARG A 4 14.57 -0.16 15.91
N GLU A 5 15.52 -0.63 16.74
CA GLU A 5 16.76 0.11 17.03
C GLU A 5 17.54 0.41 15.76
N ARG A 6 17.76 -0.60 14.91
CA ARG A 6 18.48 -0.48 13.63
C ARG A 6 17.82 0.56 12.73
N LEU A 7 16.50 0.48 12.54
CA LEU A 7 15.78 1.42 11.68
C LEU A 7 15.90 2.86 12.19
N LEU A 8 15.70 3.07 13.49
CA LEU A 8 15.74 4.40 14.07
C LEU A 8 17.16 4.98 14.09
N ALA A 9 18.19 4.17 14.32
CA ALA A 9 19.59 4.57 14.21
C ALA A 9 19.95 4.99 12.78
N ALA A 10 19.58 4.17 11.79
CA ALA A 10 19.78 4.49 10.38
C ALA A 10 19.11 5.81 9.97
N LEU A 11 17.86 6.06 10.42
CA LEU A 11 17.15 7.31 10.13
C LEU A 11 17.81 8.55 10.73
N ARG A 12 18.56 8.41 11.82
CA ARG A 12 19.33 9.49 12.44
C ARG A 12 20.74 9.66 11.85
N GLY A 13 21.19 8.73 11.01
CA GLY A 13 22.57 8.68 10.52
C GLY A 13 23.55 8.09 11.54
N ASP A 14 23.07 7.43 12.59
CA ASP A 14 23.91 6.75 13.58
C ASP A 14 24.51 5.45 12.99
N PRO A 15 25.64 4.94 13.54
CA PRO A 15 26.15 3.63 13.19
C PRO A 15 25.13 2.51 13.41
N VAL A 16 25.07 1.55 12.48
CA VAL A 16 24.19 0.36 12.54
C VAL A 16 24.98 -0.92 12.35
N ASP A 17 24.47 -2.03 12.87
CA ASP A 17 25.07 -3.36 12.73
C ASP A 17 25.02 -3.91 11.29
N ARG A 18 24.00 -3.50 10.52
CA ARG A 18 23.90 -3.64 9.06
C ARG A 18 22.88 -2.63 8.50
N PRO A 19 22.88 -2.34 7.18
CA PRO A 19 21.81 -1.56 6.57
C PRO A 19 20.42 -2.17 6.85
N PRO A 20 19.40 -1.38 7.24
CA PRO A 20 18.03 -1.87 7.33
C PRO A 20 17.47 -2.18 5.94
N VAL A 21 16.74 -3.29 5.81
CA VAL A 21 16.19 -3.77 4.54
C VAL A 21 14.70 -4.05 4.69
N ALA A 22 13.93 -3.65 3.69
CA ALA A 22 12.55 -4.06 3.53
C ALA A 22 12.24 -4.25 2.04
N LEU A 23 11.29 -5.14 1.77
CA LEU A 23 10.65 -5.26 0.47
C LEU A 23 9.14 -5.04 0.64
N TRP A 24 8.49 -4.59 -0.42
CA TRP A 24 7.03 -4.45 -0.47
C TRP A 24 6.51 -4.89 -1.83
N ARG A 25 5.27 -5.35 -1.83
CA ARG A 25 4.53 -5.76 -3.03
C ARG A 25 3.04 -5.58 -2.78
N HIS A 26 2.26 -5.62 -3.86
CA HIS A 26 0.83 -5.80 -3.75
C HIS A 26 0.49 -7.27 -3.43
N PHE A 27 -0.65 -7.45 -2.76
CA PHE A 27 -1.24 -8.75 -2.44
C PHE A 27 -2.64 -8.81 -3.09
N PRO A 28 -2.72 -8.91 -4.43
CA PRO A 28 -4.01 -8.95 -5.11
C PRO A 28 -4.87 -10.08 -4.54
N GLN A 29 -6.19 -9.89 -4.54
CA GLN A 29 -7.19 -10.78 -3.93
C GLN A 29 -7.26 -10.63 -2.39
N GLU A 30 -6.11 -10.62 -1.71
CA GLU A 30 -6.04 -10.36 -0.26
C GLU A 30 -6.27 -8.87 0.06
N ASP A 31 -5.99 -7.97 -0.88
CA ASP A 31 -6.14 -6.52 -0.75
C ASP A 31 -7.57 -5.99 -0.96
N SER A 32 -8.55 -6.88 -1.04
CA SER A 32 -9.97 -6.54 -1.15
C SER A 32 -10.65 -6.25 0.19
N ARG A 33 -10.09 -6.75 1.31
CA ARG A 33 -10.58 -6.48 2.68
C ARG A 33 -9.43 -6.16 3.61
N ALA A 34 -9.68 -5.31 4.60
CA ALA A 34 -8.65 -4.84 5.53
C ALA A 34 -8.00 -6.00 6.32
N GLU A 35 -8.80 -6.98 6.75
CA GLU A 35 -8.30 -8.09 7.56
C GLU A 35 -7.43 -9.05 6.75
N SER A 36 -7.82 -9.38 5.52
CA SER A 36 -7.01 -10.21 4.62
C SER A 36 -5.71 -9.50 4.23
N LEU A 37 -5.79 -8.19 3.93
CA LEU A 37 -4.62 -7.36 3.62
C LEU A 37 -3.61 -7.35 4.78
N ALA A 38 -4.11 -7.15 6.01
CA ALA A 38 -3.28 -7.14 7.20
C ALA A 38 -2.60 -8.50 7.43
N ARG A 39 -3.33 -9.61 7.29
CA ARG A 39 -2.75 -10.96 7.40
C ARG A 39 -1.66 -11.21 6.37
N ALA A 40 -1.88 -10.85 5.11
CA ALA A 40 -0.90 -11.04 4.03
C ALA A 40 0.40 -10.25 4.29
N HIS A 41 0.27 -9.00 4.74
CA HIS A 41 1.43 -8.18 5.10
C HIS A 41 2.20 -8.74 6.30
N VAL A 42 1.50 -9.16 7.37
CA VAL A 42 2.16 -9.74 8.56
C VAL A 42 2.84 -11.07 8.22
N ALA A 43 2.21 -11.92 7.41
CA ALA A 43 2.81 -13.16 6.96
C ALA A 43 4.08 -12.91 6.15
N PHE A 44 4.04 -11.98 5.19
CA PHE A 44 5.20 -11.61 4.39
C PHE A 44 6.33 -10.98 5.23
N PHE A 45 5.99 -10.13 6.19
CA PHE A 45 6.96 -9.52 7.10
C PHE A 45 7.65 -10.55 8.00
N ARG A 46 6.91 -11.56 8.47
CA ARG A 46 7.46 -12.63 9.32
C ARG A 46 8.31 -13.62 8.52
N ALA A 47 7.89 -13.97 7.30
CA ALA A 47 8.58 -14.96 6.46
C ALA A 47 10.01 -14.55 6.08
N TRP A 48 10.26 -13.25 5.96
CA TRP A 48 11.56 -12.71 5.51
C TRP A 48 12.26 -11.83 6.55
N GLU A 49 11.65 -11.67 7.72
CA GLU A 49 12.23 -10.92 8.84
C GLU A 49 12.66 -9.48 8.51
N TRP A 50 11.89 -8.77 7.68
CA TRP A 50 12.18 -7.39 7.29
C TRP A 50 12.33 -6.45 8.49
N ASP A 51 13.09 -5.38 8.32
CA ASP A 51 13.33 -4.39 9.39
C ASP A 51 12.13 -3.47 9.63
N PHE A 52 11.29 -3.24 8.62
CA PHE A 52 10.02 -2.54 8.75
C PHE A 52 8.99 -3.06 7.76
N LEU A 53 7.72 -2.82 8.07
CA LEU A 53 6.57 -3.21 7.25
C LEU A 53 6.00 -1.96 6.60
N LYS A 54 6.03 -1.89 5.27
CA LYS A 54 5.29 -0.88 4.50
C LYS A 54 3.94 -1.46 4.08
N VAL A 55 2.86 -0.91 4.62
CA VAL A 55 1.50 -1.28 4.19
C VAL A 55 1.29 -0.79 2.77
N THR A 56 0.94 -1.68 1.86
CA THR A 56 0.70 -1.40 0.45
C THR A 56 -0.72 -1.84 0.09
N PRO A 57 -1.73 -0.96 0.24
CA PRO A 57 -3.11 -1.25 -0.17
C PRO A 57 -3.23 -1.48 -1.68
N ALA A 58 -4.42 -1.87 -2.12
CA ALA A 58 -4.73 -2.01 -3.54
C ALA A 58 -4.42 -0.69 -4.28
N SER A 59 -3.82 -0.79 -5.46
CA SER A 59 -3.47 0.41 -6.25
C SER A 59 -4.73 1.25 -6.55
N GLY A 60 -4.64 2.55 -6.27
CA GLY A 60 -5.71 3.51 -6.46
C GLY A 60 -6.91 3.37 -5.52
N TYR A 61 -6.81 2.65 -4.39
CA TYR A 61 -7.93 2.43 -3.44
C TYR A 61 -8.63 3.73 -3.01
N TYR A 62 -7.87 4.80 -2.80
CA TYR A 62 -8.43 6.11 -2.43
C TYR A 62 -9.40 6.66 -3.48
N GLY A 63 -9.24 6.27 -4.75
CA GLY A 63 -10.14 6.68 -5.82
C GLY A 63 -11.54 6.09 -5.68
N ASP A 64 -11.69 4.97 -4.98
CA ASP A 64 -12.95 4.25 -4.85
C ASP A 64 -14.00 5.14 -4.18
N ASP A 65 -13.60 5.92 -3.18
CA ASP A 65 -14.45 6.88 -2.45
C ASP A 65 -14.95 8.04 -3.33
N TRP A 66 -14.26 8.32 -4.44
CA TRP A 66 -14.67 9.28 -5.46
C TRP A 66 -15.33 8.62 -6.68
N GLY A 67 -15.63 7.32 -6.61
CA GLY A 67 -16.33 6.59 -7.67
C GLY A 67 -15.43 5.98 -8.75
N LEU A 68 -14.11 5.90 -8.53
CA LEU A 68 -13.22 5.05 -9.34
C LEU A 68 -13.75 3.61 -9.28
N ARG A 69 -13.80 2.95 -10.42
CA ARG A 69 -14.08 1.51 -10.49
C ARG A 69 -12.87 0.78 -11.01
N ALA A 70 -12.45 -0.24 -10.27
CA ALA A 70 -11.30 -1.05 -10.60
C ALA A 70 -11.52 -2.50 -10.17
N GLY A 71 -10.89 -3.43 -10.87
CA GLY A 71 -10.90 -4.85 -10.52
C GLY A 71 -9.55 -5.49 -10.81
N TYR A 72 -9.22 -6.57 -10.10
CA TYR A 72 -7.97 -7.27 -10.38
C TYR A 72 -8.08 -8.08 -11.69
N ARG A 73 -7.08 -7.90 -12.56
CA ARG A 73 -6.79 -8.76 -13.71
C ARG A 73 -5.32 -9.15 -13.60
N PRO A 74 -4.92 -10.42 -13.81
CA PRO A 74 -3.53 -10.84 -13.66
C PRO A 74 -2.55 -9.92 -14.38
N ASN A 75 -1.60 -9.37 -13.65
CA ASN A 75 -0.52 -8.54 -14.17
C ASN A 75 0.72 -8.70 -13.27
N ARG A 76 1.87 -8.28 -13.81
CA ARG A 76 3.17 -8.47 -13.17
C ARG A 76 3.29 -7.65 -11.88
N GLU A 77 2.63 -6.51 -11.84
CA GLU A 77 2.70 -5.53 -10.76
C GLU A 77 1.77 -5.90 -9.58
N GLY A 78 0.81 -6.80 -9.79
CA GLY A 78 -0.21 -7.16 -8.81
C GLY A 78 -1.23 -6.04 -8.54
N VAL A 79 -1.41 -5.11 -9.48
CA VAL A 79 -2.28 -3.94 -9.30
C VAL A 79 -3.67 -4.14 -9.88
N ARG A 80 -4.63 -3.28 -9.51
CA ARG A 80 -5.98 -3.29 -10.08
C ARG A 80 -5.99 -2.64 -11.47
N HIS A 81 -6.82 -3.18 -12.35
CA HIS A 81 -7.14 -2.58 -13.64
C HIS A 81 -8.32 -1.60 -13.48
N TYR A 82 -8.13 -0.34 -13.86
CA TYR A 82 -9.18 0.67 -13.78
C TYR A 82 -10.19 0.47 -14.92
N THR A 83 -11.46 0.29 -14.58
CA THR A 83 -12.56 0.05 -15.52
C THR A 83 -13.39 1.30 -15.78
N ASP A 84 -13.48 2.21 -14.81
CA ASP A 84 -14.08 3.54 -15.00
C ASP A 84 -13.39 4.55 -14.08
N ARG A 85 -13.31 5.80 -14.54
CA ARG A 85 -12.76 6.92 -13.77
C ARG A 85 -13.82 8.01 -13.62
N PRO A 86 -13.92 8.65 -12.44
CA PRO A 86 -14.89 9.73 -12.22
C PRO A 86 -14.56 10.99 -13.02
N ILE A 87 -13.29 11.16 -13.40
CA ILE A 87 -12.81 12.28 -14.22
C ILE A 87 -12.60 11.81 -15.66
N LYS A 88 -13.37 12.38 -16.58
CA LYS A 88 -13.29 12.12 -18.03
C LYS A 88 -12.93 13.39 -18.82
N LYS A 89 -13.22 14.55 -18.24
CA LYS A 89 -12.86 15.88 -18.75
C LYS A 89 -12.58 16.85 -17.60
N ALA A 90 -11.92 17.97 -17.90
CA ALA A 90 -11.52 18.96 -16.90
C ALA A 90 -12.69 19.46 -16.01
N ALA A 91 -13.90 19.59 -16.57
CA ALA A 91 -15.06 20.05 -15.80
C ALA A 91 -15.54 19.05 -14.73
N ASP A 92 -15.16 17.76 -14.82
CA ASP A 92 -15.60 16.75 -13.84
C ASP A 92 -14.91 16.94 -12.47
N TRP A 93 -13.74 17.59 -12.42
CA TRP A 93 -13.03 17.88 -11.17
C TRP A 93 -13.88 18.69 -10.19
N GLY A 94 -14.70 19.62 -10.69
CA GLY A 94 -15.60 20.43 -9.87
C GLY A 94 -16.74 19.66 -9.22
N ARG A 95 -16.91 18.36 -9.53
CA ARG A 95 -17.95 17.49 -8.95
C ARG A 95 -17.46 16.65 -7.77
N LEU A 96 -16.15 16.57 -7.55
CA LEU A 96 -15.59 15.82 -6.44
C LEU A 96 -15.93 16.54 -5.12
N ARG A 97 -16.33 15.77 -4.11
CA ARG A 97 -16.55 16.28 -2.75
C ARG A 97 -15.38 15.89 -1.87
N PRO A 98 -14.99 16.73 -0.89
CA PRO A 98 -14.12 16.29 0.19
C PRO A 98 -14.71 15.05 0.87
N LEU A 99 -13.85 14.11 1.23
CA LEU A 99 -14.25 12.92 1.97
C LEU A 99 -14.27 13.25 3.46
N ASP A 100 -15.26 12.70 4.18
CA ASP A 100 -15.23 12.64 5.63
C ASP A 100 -14.34 11.47 6.04
N VAL A 101 -13.30 11.76 6.82
CA VAL A 101 -12.29 10.80 7.29
C VAL A 101 -12.26 10.70 8.82
N SER A 102 -13.28 11.26 9.47
CA SER A 102 -13.42 11.26 10.94
C SER A 102 -13.98 9.97 11.51
#